data_AF-A0A563ET14-F1
#
_entry.id   AF-A0A563ET14-F1
#
_cell.length_a   1.000
_cell.length_b   1.000
_cell.length_c   1.000
_cell.angle_alpha   90.00
_cell.angle_beta   90.00
_cell.angle_gamma   90.00
#
_symmetry.space_group_name_H-M   'P 1'
#
loop_
_entity.id
_entity.type
_entity.pdbx_description
1 polymer ?
#
loop_
_entity_poly.entity_id
_entity_poly.type
_entity_poly.pdbx_seq_one_letter_code
_entity_poly.pdbx_strand_id
1 'polypeptide(L)'
;MKKVLIGAMAALACLAAAPAAQAAPSTPAPYKLVDQCAGNMVPGFPKVLSNQLGDTQGRLELRYSSAAGGTNCVQLYDMAPGKHSMTVTIKREGLSYQGSDSGVYDLYAGGVAVTGTNGKCVWVSGSLVMGSHSVDRFRGSWGPVACG
;
A
#
# COMPACT_ATOMS: atom_id res chain seq x y z
N MET A 1 -63.81 48.64 38.97
CA MET A 1 -62.80 49.61 38.48
C MET A 1 -61.49 48.87 38.21
N LYS A 2 -60.76 49.32 37.18
CA LYS A 2 -59.39 48.94 36.73
C LYS A 2 -59.25 47.69 35.85
N LYS A 3 -59.21 47.99 34.54
CA LYS A 3 -58.56 47.24 33.45
C LYS A 3 -57.05 47.14 33.69
N VAL A 4 -56.40 46.05 33.25
CA VAL A 4 -55.05 46.07 32.63
C VAL A 4 -54.92 44.89 31.65
N LEU A 5 -54.64 45.21 30.38
CA LEU A 5 -54.06 44.34 29.35
C LEU A 5 -52.53 44.34 29.47
N ILE A 6 -51.86 43.23 29.18
CA ILE A 6 -50.49 43.06 28.60
C ILE A 6 -50.41 41.54 28.29
N GLY A 7 -50.16 40.99 27.09
CA GLY A 7 -49.28 41.41 26.01
C GLY A 7 -48.00 40.56 26.06
N ALA A 8 -47.94 39.39 25.40
CA ALA A 8 -46.70 38.63 25.25
C ALA A 8 -46.61 38.00 23.85
N MET A 9 -45.63 38.49 23.08
CA MET A 9 -45.25 38.04 21.74
C MET A 9 -44.88 36.55 21.70
N ALA A 10 -45.50 35.80 20.79
CA ALA A 10 -45.04 34.46 20.41
C ALA A 10 -43.95 34.59 19.33
N ALA A 11 -42.70 34.34 19.69
CA ALA A 11 -41.60 34.27 18.73
C ALA A 11 -41.65 32.91 18.00
N LEU A 12 -42.01 32.93 16.71
CA LEU A 12 -41.82 31.79 15.82
C LEU A 12 -40.32 31.60 15.56
N ALA A 13 -39.73 30.58 16.16
CA ALA A 13 -38.38 30.13 15.84
C ALA A 13 -38.43 29.20 14.62
N CYS A 14 -38.05 29.71 13.45
CA CYS A 14 -37.76 28.90 12.27
C CYS A 14 -36.49 28.07 12.54
N LEU A 15 -36.64 26.77 12.79
CA LEU A 15 -35.53 25.82 12.71
C LEU A 15 -35.12 25.64 11.24
N ALA A 16 -34.04 26.29 10.83
CA ALA A 16 -33.36 25.98 9.59
C ALA A 16 -32.71 24.59 9.72
N ALA A 17 -33.27 23.59 9.03
CA ALA A 17 -32.65 22.27 8.90
C ALA A 17 -31.39 22.40 8.03
N ALA A 18 -30.22 22.39 8.65
CA ALA A 18 -28.96 22.26 7.93
C ALA A 18 -28.90 20.87 7.28
N PRO A 19 -28.47 20.74 6.00
CA PRO A 19 -28.30 19.44 5.38
C PRO A 19 -27.23 18.65 6.15
N ALA A 20 -27.60 17.46 6.61
CA ALA A 20 -26.67 16.52 7.21
C ALA A 20 -25.59 16.19 6.17
N ALA A 21 -24.36 16.67 6.42
CA ALA A 21 -23.19 16.28 5.65
C ALA A 21 -23.01 14.76 5.82
N GLN A 22 -23.48 14.00 4.84
CA GLN A 22 -23.22 12.57 4.76
C GLN A 22 -21.74 12.42 4.39
N ALA A 23 -20.95 11.93 5.35
CA ALA A 23 -19.57 11.54 5.10
C ALA A 23 -19.57 10.53 3.95
N ALA A 24 -18.89 10.87 2.85
CA ALA A 24 -18.70 9.95 1.75
C ALA A 24 -18.02 8.68 2.30
N PRO A 25 -18.48 7.47 1.92
CA PRO A 25 -17.81 6.24 2.33
C PRO A 25 -16.36 6.29 1.87
N SER A 26 -15.42 6.16 2.81
CA SER A 26 -14.01 6.03 2.50
C SER A 26 -13.80 4.71 1.76
N THR A 27 -13.49 4.78 0.47
CA THR A 27 -13.04 3.61 -0.28
C THR A 27 -11.84 3.01 0.44
N PRO A 28 -11.85 1.71 0.82
CA PRO A 28 -10.72 1.08 1.46
C PRO A 28 -9.44 1.31 0.65
N ALA A 29 -8.33 1.56 1.33
CA ALA A 29 -7.03 1.62 0.65
C ALA A 29 -6.86 0.31 -0.15
N PRO A 30 -6.49 0.37 -1.44
CA PRO A 30 -6.36 -0.82 -2.28
C PRO A 30 -5.15 -1.67 -1.85
N TYR A 31 -4.36 -1.18 -0.90
CA TYR A 31 -3.18 -1.85 -0.34
C TYR A 31 -3.51 -2.53 0.99
N LYS A 32 -2.97 -3.74 1.17
CA LYS A 32 -3.01 -4.46 2.44
C LYS A 32 -1.72 -5.24 2.65
N LEU A 33 -1.32 -5.40 3.91
CA LEU A 33 -0.30 -6.37 4.30
C LEU A 33 -0.95 -7.73 4.48
N VAL A 34 -0.27 -8.78 4.01
CA VAL A 34 -0.65 -10.19 4.17
C VAL A 34 0.59 -10.98 4.57
N ASP A 35 0.43 -12.13 5.22
CA ASP A 35 1.59 -12.92 5.64
C ASP A 35 2.35 -13.51 4.44
N GLN A 36 1.63 -13.92 3.40
CA GLN A 36 2.18 -14.48 2.17
C GLN A 36 1.38 -14.06 0.94
N CYS A 37 2.08 -13.84 -0.16
CA CYS A 37 1.47 -13.53 -1.43
C CYS A 37 0.83 -14.76 -2.06
N ALA A 38 -0.49 -14.72 -2.23
CA ALA A 38 -1.24 -15.73 -2.96
C ALA A 38 -1.11 -15.56 -4.49
N GLY A 39 -1.44 -16.62 -5.22
CA GLY A 39 -1.49 -16.62 -6.69
C GLY A 39 -0.20 -17.07 -7.38
N ASN A 40 -0.17 -16.85 -8.69
CA ASN A 40 0.89 -17.32 -9.57
C ASN A 40 2.01 -16.28 -9.66
N MET A 41 3.26 -16.75 -9.81
CA MET A 41 4.38 -15.86 -10.07
C MET A 41 4.16 -15.11 -11.39
N VAL A 42 4.38 -13.80 -11.37
CA VAL A 42 4.34 -12.99 -12.59
C VAL A 42 5.53 -13.35 -13.48
N PRO A 43 5.35 -13.51 -14.81
CA PRO A 43 6.46 -13.78 -15.72
C PRO A 43 7.61 -12.78 -15.57
N GLY A 44 8.84 -13.28 -15.55
CA GLY A 44 10.04 -12.47 -15.33
C GLY A 44 10.41 -12.23 -13.86
N PHE A 45 9.60 -12.73 -12.91
CA PHE A 45 9.95 -12.83 -11.49
C PHE A 45 10.28 -14.28 -11.10
N PRO A 46 11.08 -14.49 -10.04
CA PRO A 46 11.65 -13.49 -9.13
C PRO A 46 12.74 -12.60 -9.76
N LYS A 47 13.02 -11.45 -9.12
CA LYS A 47 14.15 -10.57 -9.44
C LYS A 47 15.11 -10.47 -8.27
N VAL A 48 16.41 -10.46 -8.53
CA VAL A 48 17.43 -10.28 -7.50
C VAL A 48 17.73 -8.80 -7.24
N LEU A 49 18.06 -8.47 -6.01
CA LEU A 49 18.60 -7.15 -5.65
C LEU A 49 20.12 -7.21 -5.75
N SER A 50 20.73 -6.13 -6.23
CA SER A 50 22.18 -6.03 -6.37
C SER A 50 22.73 -4.82 -5.61
N ASN A 51 23.97 -4.92 -5.14
CA ASN A 51 24.74 -3.78 -4.67
C ASN A 51 25.51 -3.12 -5.82
N GLN A 52 26.32 -2.11 -5.51
CA GLN A 52 27.14 -1.39 -6.49
C GLN A 52 28.31 -2.21 -7.08
N LEU A 53 28.64 -3.36 -6.49
CA LEU A 53 29.67 -4.28 -6.98
C LEU A 53 29.09 -5.38 -7.88
N GLY A 54 27.76 -5.48 -7.97
CA GLY A 54 27.06 -6.53 -8.70
C GLY A 54 26.77 -7.79 -7.85
N ASP A 55 27.18 -7.81 -6.58
CA ASP A 55 26.80 -8.89 -5.66
C ASP A 55 25.29 -8.87 -5.45
N THR A 56 24.72 -10.05 -5.19
CA THR A 56 23.27 -10.20 -4.98
C THR A 56 22.98 -10.73 -3.59
N GLN A 57 22.15 -9.99 -2.86
CA GLN A 57 21.58 -10.40 -1.58
C GLN A 57 20.14 -9.87 -1.57
N GLY A 58 19.20 -10.80 -1.57
CA GLY A 58 17.77 -10.51 -1.64
C GLY A 58 17.10 -10.84 -2.98
N ARG A 59 15.86 -11.32 -2.89
CA ARG A 59 15.02 -11.77 -4.00
C ARG A 59 13.61 -11.22 -3.86
N LEU A 60 13.18 -10.41 -4.81
CA LEU A 60 11.83 -9.87 -4.88
C LEU A 60 10.93 -10.79 -5.71
N GLU A 61 9.85 -11.26 -5.10
CA GLU A 61 8.80 -12.06 -5.74
C GLU A 61 7.58 -11.17 -5.97
N LEU A 62 7.00 -11.28 -7.18
CA LEU A 62 5.75 -10.63 -7.53
C LEU A 62 4.76 -11.70 -7.98
N ARG A 63 3.63 -11.79 -7.29
CA ARG A 63 2.56 -12.74 -7.61
C ARG A 63 1.31 -12.01 -8.04
N TYR A 64 0.49 -12.68 -8.83
CA TYR A 64 -0.79 -12.21 -9.30
C TYR A 64 -1.90 -13.23 -9.02
N SER A 65 -3.06 -12.73 -8.61
CA SER A 65 -4.31 -13.48 -8.55
C SER A 65 -5.44 -12.68 -9.19
N SER A 66 -6.44 -13.36 -9.74
CA SER A 66 -7.61 -12.71 -10.37
C SER A 66 -8.62 -12.12 -9.38
N ALA A 67 -8.41 -12.30 -8.07
CA ALA A 67 -9.31 -11.82 -7.03
C ALA A 67 -9.39 -10.29 -7.00
N ALA A 68 -10.56 -9.76 -6.60
CA ALA A 68 -10.81 -8.33 -6.40
C ALA A 68 -10.42 -7.43 -7.59
N GLY A 69 -10.74 -7.88 -8.82
CA GLY A 69 -10.39 -7.15 -10.04
C GLY A 69 -8.91 -7.20 -10.39
N GLY A 70 -8.23 -8.30 -10.02
CA GLY A 70 -6.78 -8.45 -10.11
C GLY A 70 -6.11 -8.00 -8.83
N THR A 71 -5.22 -8.82 -8.29
CA THR A 71 -4.40 -8.48 -7.13
C THR A 71 -2.96 -8.85 -7.41
N ASN A 72 -2.08 -7.86 -7.41
CA ASN A 72 -0.64 -8.09 -7.37
C ASN A 72 -0.14 -8.03 -5.93
N CYS A 73 0.77 -8.92 -5.56
CA CYS A 73 1.37 -8.94 -4.24
C CYS A 73 2.88 -9.11 -4.34
N VAL A 74 3.62 -8.30 -3.58
CA VAL A 74 5.08 -8.31 -3.57
C VAL A 74 5.64 -8.73 -2.21
N GLN A 75 6.68 -9.57 -2.25
CA GLN A 75 7.49 -9.96 -1.09
C GLN A 75 8.97 -9.83 -1.44
N LEU A 76 9.76 -9.33 -0.51
CA LEU A 76 11.21 -9.29 -0.61
C LEU A 76 11.79 -10.31 0.36
N TYR A 77 12.45 -11.33 -0.15
CA TYR A 77 13.17 -12.33 0.64
C TYR A 77 14.61 -11.91 0.84
N ASP A 78 15.13 -12.18 2.03
CA ASP A 78 16.56 -12.15 2.31
C ASP A 78 17.17 -13.50 1.93
N MET A 79 18.37 -13.47 1.36
CA MET A 79 19.13 -14.68 0.99
C MET A 79 20.32 -14.92 1.93
N ALA A 80 20.60 -13.98 2.84
CA ALA A 80 21.63 -14.09 3.84
C ALA A 80 21.05 -14.50 5.21
N PRO A 81 21.82 -15.22 6.04
CA PRO A 81 21.41 -15.50 7.41
C PRO A 81 21.42 -14.23 8.27
N GLY A 82 20.46 -14.11 9.19
CA GLY A 82 20.41 -13.04 10.18
C GLY A 82 19.20 -12.12 10.01
N LYS A 83 19.21 -11.04 10.79
CA LYS A 83 18.17 -9.99 10.74
C LYS A 83 18.72 -8.79 10.00
N HIS A 84 18.03 -8.36 8.95
CA HIS A 84 18.46 -7.21 8.16
C HIS A 84 17.34 -6.21 7.96
N SER A 85 17.71 -4.95 7.71
CA SER A 85 16.74 -3.91 7.42
C SER A 85 16.26 -4.07 5.98
N MET A 86 14.96 -4.21 5.81
CA MET A 86 14.34 -4.46 4.52
C MET A 86 13.23 -3.46 4.27
N THR A 87 13.01 -3.14 3.01
CA THR A 87 11.87 -2.34 2.56
C THR A 87 11.40 -2.87 1.22
N VAL A 88 10.10 -3.05 1.07
CA VAL A 88 9.49 -3.46 -0.19
C VAL A 88 8.30 -2.57 -0.49
N THR A 89 8.14 -2.21 -1.76
CA THR A 89 7.08 -1.31 -2.19
C THR A 89 6.41 -1.79 -3.45
N ILE A 90 5.12 -1.49 -3.59
CA ILE A 90 4.34 -1.69 -4.80
C ILE A 90 3.46 -0.48 -5.07
N LYS A 91 3.46 -0.02 -6.32
CA LYS A 91 2.60 1.05 -6.81
C LYS A 91 1.81 0.55 -7.99
N ARG A 92 0.49 0.73 -7.98
CA ARG A 92 -0.37 0.46 -9.13
C ARG A 92 -0.57 1.72 -9.98
N GLU A 93 -0.68 1.53 -11.29
CA GLU A 93 -1.04 2.59 -12.23
C GLU A 93 -2.36 3.27 -11.84
N GLY A 94 -2.40 4.59 -12.01
CA GLY A 94 -3.55 5.42 -11.64
C GLY A 94 -3.68 5.72 -10.14
N LEU A 95 -2.81 5.19 -9.28
CA LEU A 95 -2.74 5.58 -7.87
C LEU A 95 -1.62 6.61 -7.63
N SER A 96 -1.92 7.63 -6.81
CA SER A 96 -0.97 8.66 -6.40
C SER A 96 0.00 8.19 -5.31
N TYR A 97 -0.35 7.12 -4.59
CA TYR A 97 0.41 6.55 -3.47
C TYR A 97 0.76 5.08 -3.71
N GLN A 98 1.72 4.58 -2.94
CA GLN A 98 2.23 3.21 -2.99
C GLN A 98 1.94 2.49 -1.67
N GLY A 99 1.85 1.17 -1.73
CA GLY A 99 1.91 0.31 -0.55
C GLY A 99 3.36 0.00 -0.23
N SER A 100 3.69 -0.10 1.05
CA SER A 100 5.03 -0.46 1.51
C SER A 100 5.01 -1.23 2.82
N ASP A 101 6.03 -2.06 2.99
CA ASP A 101 6.39 -2.66 4.27
C ASP A 101 7.88 -2.41 4.53
N SER A 102 8.24 -2.09 5.77
CA SER A 102 9.62 -1.80 6.16
C SER A 102 9.88 -2.11 7.62
N GLY A 103 11.09 -2.58 7.90
CA GLY A 103 11.45 -3.09 9.23
C GLY A 103 12.72 -3.92 9.21
N VAL A 104 12.94 -4.65 10.30
CA VAL A 104 14.04 -5.60 10.45
C VAL A 104 13.44 -7.00 10.50
N TYR A 105 13.79 -7.84 9.52
CA TYR A 105 13.18 -9.16 9.33
C TYR A 105 14.26 -10.25 9.26
N ASP A 106 13.88 -11.48 9.60
CA ASP A 106 14.76 -12.66 9.50
C ASP A 106 14.78 -13.28 8.11
N LEU A 107 13.65 -13.22 7.39
CA LEU A 107 13.44 -14.00 6.17
C LEU A 107 12.87 -13.18 5.04
N TYR A 108 11.85 -12.37 5.30
CA TYR A 108 11.24 -11.54 4.27
C TYR A 108 10.55 -10.31 4.85
N ALA A 109 10.51 -9.26 4.04
CA ALA A 109 9.61 -8.12 4.20
C ALA A 109 8.45 -8.22 3.21
N GLY A 110 7.30 -7.71 3.61
CA GLY A 110 6.13 -7.56 2.77
C GLY A 110 5.10 -8.67 2.87
N GLY A 111 4.58 -9.03 1.70
CA GLY A 111 3.19 -9.41 1.54
C GLY A 111 2.35 -8.16 1.26
N VAL A 112 2.89 -7.21 0.49
CA VAL A 112 2.18 -5.98 0.16
C VAL A 112 1.33 -6.25 -1.06
N ALA A 113 0.03 -6.42 -0.85
CA ALA A 113 -0.94 -6.68 -1.90
C ALA A 113 -1.66 -5.40 -2.33
N VAL A 114 -1.82 -5.20 -3.63
CA VAL A 114 -2.65 -4.14 -4.23
C VAL A 114 -3.72 -4.77 -5.13
N THR A 115 -4.99 -4.44 -4.88
CA THR A 115 -6.14 -4.94 -5.66
C THR A 115 -6.41 -4.08 -6.89
N GLY A 116 -7.42 -4.42 -7.70
CA GLY A 116 -7.84 -3.69 -8.90
C GLY A 116 -6.74 -3.52 -9.95
N THR A 117 -5.87 -4.50 -10.13
CA THR A 117 -4.72 -4.42 -11.04
C THR A 117 -5.00 -4.90 -12.47
N ASN A 118 -6.18 -5.45 -12.76
CA ASN A 118 -6.53 -5.84 -14.14
C ASN A 118 -6.50 -4.63 -15.07
N GLY A 119 -5.85 -4.78 -16.23
CA GLY A 119 -5.67 -3.72 -17.21
C GLY A 119 -4.81 -2.56 -16.70
N LYS A 120 -4.01 -2.77 -15.64
CA LYS A 120 -3.15 -1.77 -15.02
C LYS A 120 -1.75 -2.34 -14.82
N CYS A 121 -0.73 -1.51 -15.04
CA CYS A 121 0.63 -1.88 -14.70
C CYS A 121 0.91 -1.67 -13.20
N VAL A 122 1.94 -2.36 -12.69
CA VAL A 122 2.52 -2.07 -11.38
C VAL A 122 4.02 -1.76 -11.46
N TRP A 123 4.51 -1.03 -10.48
CA TRP A 123 5.94 -0.80 -10.21
C TRP A 123 6.25 -1.39 -8.84
N VAL A 124 7.36 -2.10 -8.74
CA VAL A 124 7.81 -2.73 -7.50
C VAL A 124 9.27 -2.37 -7.24
N SER A 125 9.62 -2.21 -5.97
CA SER A 125 11.01 -2.02 -5.58
C SER A 125 11.31 -2.69 -4.25
N GLY A 126 12.58 -2.98 -4.03
CA GLY A 126 13.09 -3.55 -2.80
C GLY A 126 14.42 -2.92 -2.40
N SER A 127 14.66 -2.88 -1.10
CA SER A 127 15.95 -2.56 -0.50
C SER A 127 16.23 -3.55 0.63
N LEU A 128 17.45 -4.07 0.68
CA LEU A 128 18.00 -4.87 1.77
C LEU A 128 19.30 -4.19 2.24
N VAL A 129 19.44 -3.98 3.54
CA VAL A 129 20.61 -3.36 4.16
C VAL A 129 21.15 -4.28 5.24
N MET A 130 22.34 -4.82 4.99
CA MET A 130 23.01 -5.80 5.86
C MET A 130 24.06 -5.15 6.76
N GLY A 131 24.44 -3.91 6.51
CA GLY A 131 25.52 -3.20 7.20
C GLY A 131 25.49 -1.69 6.93
N SER A 132 26.48 -0.98 7.46
CA SER A 132 26.54 0.49 7.36
C SER A 132 27.11 0.99 6.05
N HIS A 133 27.88 0.19 5.32
CA HIS A 133 28.58 0.62 4.11
C HIS A 133 27.65 0.59 2.89
N SER A 134 28.02 1.32 1.83
CA SER A 134 27.24 1.34 0.58
C SER A 134 27.25 -0.03 -0.13
N VAL A 135 28.31 -0.82 0.03
CA VAL A 135 28.40 -2.19 -0.50
C VAL A 135 27.42 -3.16 0.19
N ASP A 136 26.96 -2.84 1.40
CA ASP A 136 26.02 -3.65 2.17
C ASP A 136 24.55 -3.32 1.85
N ARG A 137 24.31 -2.50 0.83
CA ARG A 137 22.98 -2.05 0.41
C ARG A 137 22.65 -2.64 -0.95
N PHE A 138 21.66 -3.53 -0.95
CA PHE A 138 21.16 -4.20 -2.14
C PHE A 138 19.82 -3.59 -2.51
N ARG A 139 19.65 -3.19 -3.76
CA ARG A 139 18.45 -2.50 -4.22
C ARG A 139 18.04 -2.98 -5.60
N GLY A 140 16.76 -2.82 -5.89
CA GLY A 140 16.21 -3.10 -7.21
C GLY A 140 14.85 -2.42 -7.37
N SER A 141 14.55 -1.99 -8.59
CA SER A 141 13.27 -1.39 -8.94
C SER A 141 12.91 -1.84 -10.34
N TRP A 142 11.66 -2.28 -10.51
CA TRP A 142 11.15 -2.81 -11.77
C TRP A 142 9.76 -2.24 -12.04
N GLY A 143 9.55 -1.75 -13.25
CA GLY A 143 8.26 -1.27 -13.69
C GLY A 143 8.37 -0.45 -15.00
N PRO A 144 7.28 -0.35 -15.79
CA PRO A 144 6.00 -1.03 -15.60
C PRO A 144 6.13 -2.55 -15.80
N VAL A 145 5.52 -3.34 -14.92
CA VAL A 145 5.43 -4.81 -15.01
C VAL A 145 4.00 -5.28 -14.74
N ALA A 146 3.71 -6.55 -15.07
CA ALA A 146 2.38 -7.15 -14.89
C ALA A 146 1.23 -6.34 -15.50
N CYS A 147 1.46 -5.75 -16.68
CA CYS A 147 0.44 -5.01 -17.41
C CYS A 147 -0.50 -5.99 -18.14
N GLY A 148 -1.76 -6.09 -17.73
CA GLY A 148 -2.74 -6.98 -18.36
C GLY A 148 -4.10 -6.95 -17.67
#